data_AF-A0A1F5FVU3-F1
#
_entry.id   AF-A0A1F5FVU3-F1
#
_cell.length_a   1.000
_cell.length_b   1.000
_cell.length_c   1.000
_cell.angle_alpha   90.00
_cell.angle_beta   90.00
_cell.angle_gamma   90.00
#
_symmetry.space_group_name_H-M   'P 1'
#
loop_
_entity.id
_entity.type
_entity.pdbx_description
1 polymer ?
#
loop_
_entity_poly.entity_id
_entity_poly.type
_entity_poly.pdbx_seq_one_letter_code
_entity_poly.pdbx_strand_id
1 'polypeptide(L)'
;MPNFRKREHHIDHHKGVLLSKEELDAKHEAALEAKSIITWKSPVRIFKQRSKKYFTKVALYALIFILAAIAFSEYLLVGVIIAVVFLVYVLATAQPDTIEHKITNMGIISGGRAFLWEELDSFWFDKKGDDRLLVVQTDLHFPTRLIILLSTVSERTLLDVIEKHLHYHPAPVHTLFDKWAHTLQKRINFD
;
A
#
# COMPACT_ATOMS: atom_id res chain seq x y z
N MET A 1 -22.34 36.64 9.55
CA MET A 1 -21.15 35.80 9.28
C MET A 1 -21.19 35.37 7.83
N PRO A 2 -20.17 35.64 6.99
CA PRO A 2 -20.17 35.21 5.60
C PRO A 2 -19.83 33.73 5.50
N ASN A 3 -20.63 32.99 4.74
CA ASN A 3 -20.54 31.56 4.54
C ASN A 3 -19.59 31.24 3.38
N PHE A 4 -18.41 30.67 3.66
CA PHE A 4 -17.46 30.22 2.65
C PHE A 4 -17.83 28.82 2.15
N ARG A 5 -18.67 28.77 1.10
CA ARG A 5 -18.82 27.56 0.27
C ARG A 5 -17.54 27.39 -0.56
N LYS A 6 -16.62 26.56 -0.07
CA LYS A 6 -15.43 26.10 -0.81
C LYS A 6 -15.90 25.17 -1.93
N ARG A 7 -16.09 25.70 -3.14
CA ARG A 7 -16.23 24.89 -4.36
C ARG A 7 -14.83 24.54 -4.84
N GLU A 8 -14.35 23.36 -4.43
CA GLU A 8 -13.19 22.75 -5.05
C GLU A 8 -13.62 22.19 -6.42
N HIS A 9 -13.34 22.98 -7.46
CA HIS A 9 -13.35 22.53 -8.84
C HIS A 9 -11.96 21.96 -9.14
N HIS A 10 -11.88 20.65 -9.32
CA HIS A 10 -10.70 20.00 -9.87
C HIS A 10 -10.69 20.25 -11.38
N ILE A 11 -9.58 20.73 -11.92
CA ILE A 11 -9.40 21.05 -13.34
C ILE A 11 -8.52 19.95 -13.94
N ASP A 12 -9.14 19.04 -14.69
CA ASP A 12 -8.42 18.11 -15.57
C ASP A 12 -8.26 18.73 -16.96
N HIS A 13 -7.02 18.72 -17.45
CA HIS A 13 -6.61 19.41 -18.68
C HIS A 13 -6.79 18.60 -19.98
N HIS A 14 -7.47 17.45 -19.95
CA HIS A 14 -7.71 16.64 -21.15
C HIS A 14 -9.15 16.14 -21.24
N LYS A 15 -9.91 16.73 -22.18
CA LYS A 15 -11.35 16.51 -22.52
C LYS A 15 -12.35 17.31 -21.68
N GLY A 16 -12.94 18.32 -22.33
CA GLY A 16 -14.06 19.10 -21.81
C GLY A 16 -15.37 18.33 -21.77
N VAL A 17 -15.49 17.41 -20.82
CA VAL A 17 -16.79 16.95 -20.30
C VAL A 17 -16.70 17.10 -18.79
N LEU A 18 -17.39 18.12 -18.26
CA LEU A 18 -17.61 18.25 -16.82
C LEU A 18 -18.52 17.09 -16.41
N LEU A 19 -17.95 15.94 -16.08
CA LEU A 19 -18.71 14.93 -15.36
C LEU A 19 -19.10 15.57 -14.02
N SER A 20 -20.39 15.75 -13.79
CA SER A 20 -20.87 16.15 -12.46
C SER A 20 -20.37 15.10 -11.46
N LYS A 21 -20.07 15.49 -10.21
CA LYS A 21 -19.67 14.53 -9.18
C LYS A 21 -20.63 13.33 -9.12
N GLU A 22 -21.92 13.59 -9.34
CA GLU A 22 -22.99 12.59 -9.42
C GLU A 22 -22.80 11.56 -10.55
N GLU A 23 -22.29 11.97 -11.71
CA GLU A 23 -22.04 11.06 -12.84
C GLU A 23 -20.79 10.20 -12.61
N LEU A 24 -19.76 10.77 -11.98
CA LEU A 24 -18.58 10.03 -11.56
C LEU A 24 -18.94 9.00 -10.49
N ASP A 25 -19.73 9.39 -9.50
CA ASP A 25 -20.21 8.50 -8.44
C ASP A 25 -21.06 7.36 -9.02
N ALA A 26 -21.95 7.65 -9.96
CA ALA A 26 -22.73 6.63 -10.67
C ALA A 26 -21.84 5.67 -11.49
N LYS A 27 -20.77 6.17 -12.13
CA LYS A 27 -19.79 5.31 -12.81
C LYS A 27 -19.06 4.39 -11.83
N HIS A 28 -18.72 4.87 -10.65
CA HIS A 28 -18.07 4.05 -9.61
C HIS A 28 -18.99 2.96 -9.09
N GLU A 29 -20.26 3.27 -8.84
CA GLU A 29 -21.27 2.28 -8.44
C GLU A 29 -21.47 1.23 -9.54
N ALA A 30 -21.62 1.65 -10.79
CA ALA A 30 -21.72 0.74 -11.92
C ALA A 30 -20.45 -0.12 -12.10
N ALA A 31 -19.27 0.42 -11.83
CA ALA A 31 -18.01 -0.32 -11.90
C ALA A 31 -17.90 -1.38 -10.79
N LEU A 32 -18.50 -1.17 -9.61
CA LEU A 32 -18.57 -2.19 -8.55
C LEU A 32 -19.42 -3.40 -8.95
N GLU A 33 -20.47 -3.17 -9.74
CA GLU A 33 -21.35 -4.23 -10.28
C GLU A 33 -20.84 -4.83 -11.59
N ALA A 34 -19.78 -4.26 -12.18
CA ALA A 34 -19.25 -4.71 -13.45
C ALA A 34 -18.74 -6.15 -13.39
N LYS A 35 -18.92 -6.88 -14.50
CA LYS A 35 -18.50 -8.28 -14.63
C LYS A 35 -17.00 -8.42 -14.39
N SER A 36 -16.64 -9.23 -13.39
CA SER A 36 -15.24 -9.56 -13.08
C SER A 36 -14.67 -10.55 -14.11
N ILE A 37 -13.51 -10.21 -14.67
CA ILE A 37 -12.73 -11.06 -15.59
C ILE A 37 -11.81 -11.97 -14.77
N ILE A 38 -11.11 -11.41 -13.79
CA ILE A 38 -10.19 -12.12 -12.89
C ILE A 38 -10.47 -11.67 -11.46
N THR A 39 -10.51 -12.62 -10.53
CA THR A 39 -10.68 -12.36 -9.09
C THR A 39 -9.66 -13.14 -8.28
N TRP A 40 -9.02 -12.51 -7.31
CA TRP A 40 -8.13 -13.17 -6.36
C TRP A 40 -8.13 -12.50 -5.01
N LYS A 41 -7.63 -13.21 -3.99
CA LYS A 41 -7.51 -12.70 -2.63
C LYS A 41 -6.06 -12.58 -2.25
N SER A 42 -5.69 -11.42 -1.72
CA SER A 42 -4.32 -11.16 -1.26
C SER A 42 -4.32 -10.36 0.05
N PRO A 43 -3.29 -10.49 0.89
CA PRO A 43 -3.13 -9.62 2.06
C PRO A 43 -2.99 -8.15 1.64
N VAL A 44 -3.55 -7.21 2.40
CA VAL A 44 -3.42 -5.75 2.11
C VAL A 44 -1.96 -5.28 2.05
N ARG A 45 -1.08 -5.93 2.81
CA ARG A 45 0.35 -5.63 2.89
C ARG A 45 1.16 -6.92 2.94
N ILE A 46 2.40 -6.84 2.49
CA ILE A 46 3.37 -7.91 2.70
C ILE A 46 3.52 -8.15 4.20
N PHE A 47 3.19 -9.35 4.64
CA PHE A 47 3.31 -9.75 6.03
C PHE A 47 4.36 -10.81 6.19
N LYS A 48 5.52 -10.39 6.69
CA LYS A 48 6.54 -11.33 7.15
C LYS A 48 6.33 -11.56 8.63
N GLN A 49 5.77 -12.72 8.99
CA GLN A 49 5.60 -13.10 10.38
C GLN A 49 6.96 -13.00 11.10
N ARG A 50 6.98 -12.30 12.24
CA ARG A 50 8.20 -12.16 13.04
C ARG A 50 8.59 -13.54 13.57
N SER A 51 9.85 -13.93 13.35
CA SER A 51 10.35 -15.24 13.77
C SER A 51 10.48 -15.32 15.30
N LYS A 52 10.49 -16.53 15.86
CA LYS A 52 10.75 -16.73 17.30
C LYS A 52 12.03 -16.04 17.77
N LYS A 53 13.08 -16.02 16.92
CA LYS A 53 14.35 -15.33 17.17
C LYS A 53 14.18 -13.82 17.39
N TYR A 54 13.23 -13.18 16.70
CA TYR A 54 12.94 -11.75 16.91
C TYR A 54 12.40 -11.50 18.32
N PHE A 55 11.40 -12.27 18.75
CA PHE A 55 10.83 -12.15 20.08
C PHE A 55 11.83 -12.50 21.19
N THR A 56 12.69 -13.50 20.98
CA THR A 56 13.78 -13.80 21.93
C THR A 56 14.72 -12.61 22.11
N LYS A 57 15.09 -11.91 21.03
CA LYS A 57 15.93 -10.71 21.13
C LYS A 57 15.23 -9.58 21.88
N VAL A 58 13.97 -9.31 21.55
CA VAL A 58 13.17 -8.28 22.24
C VAL A 58 13.06 -8.59 23.74
N ALA A 59 12.78 -9.83 24.11
CA ALA A 59 12.72 -10.26 25.49
C ALA A 59 14.08 -10.14 26.21
N LEU A 60 15.18 -10.48 25.54
CA LEU A 60 16.52 -10.33 26.09
C LEU A 60 16.88 -8.87 26.36
N TYR A 61 16.63 -7.97 25.40
CA TYR A 61 16.85 -6.54 25.61
C TYR A 61 15.95 -5.99 26.72
N ALA A 62 14.67 -6.35 26.73
CA ALA A 62 13.75 -5.95 27.78
C ALA A 62 14.23 -6.39 29.17
N LEU A 63 14.71 -7.64 29.30
CA LEU A 63 15.26 -8.14 30.56
C LEU A 63 16.47 -7.33 31.02
N ILE A 64 17.41 -7.02 30.13
CA ILE A 64 18.59 -6.21 30.44
C ILE A 64 18.17 -4.82 30.95
N PHE A 65 17.23 -4.16 30.26
CA PHE A 65 16.74 -2.85 30.68
C PHE A 65 15.96 -2.88 31.99
N ILE A 66 15.17 -3.93 32.24
CA ILE A 66 14.46 -4.11 33.51
C ILE A 66 15.45 -4.28 34.67
N LEU A 67 16.47 -5.14 34.49
CA LEU A 67 17.50 -5.35 35.50
C LEU A 67 18.28 -4.06 35.79
N ALA A 68 18.61 -3.29 34.75
CA ALA A 68 19.25 -1.99 34.90
C ALA A 68 18.35 -0.99 35.65
N ALA A 69 17.07 -0.91 35.29
CA ALA A 69 16.11 -0.03 35.97
C ALA A 69 15.97 -0.36 37.46
N ILE A 70 15.91 -1.65 37.82
CA ILE A 70 15.88 -2.10 39.22
C ILE A 70 17.18 -1.74 39.93
N ALA A 71 18.34 -1.90 39.29
CA ALA A 71 19.64 -1.54 39.88
C ALA A 71 19.74 -0.04 40.20
N PHE A 72 19.10 0.82 39.40
CA PHE A 72 19.00 2.25 39.66
C PHE A 72 17.84 2.64 40.59
N SER A 73 17.10 1.66 41.13
CA SER A 73 15.88 1.88 41.96
C SER A 73 14.76 2.62 41.23
N GLU A 74 14.74 2.57 39.90
CA GLU A 74 13.76 3.23 39.03
C GLU A 74 12.60 2.28 38.69
N TYR A 75 11.72 2.01 39.67
CA TYR A 75 10.60 1.07 39.50
C TYR A 75 9.55 1.55 38.48
N LEU A 76 9.39 2.87 38.30
CA LEU A 76 8.49 3.43 37.29
C LEU A 76 8.95 3.05 35.88
N LEU A 77 10.25 3.08 35.62
CA LEU A 77 10.83 2.75 34.32
C LEU A 77 10.55 1.29 33.93
N VAL A 78 10.51 0.37 34.91
CA VAL A 78 10.12 -1.03 34.67
C VAL A 78 8.72 -1.14 34.07
N GLY A 79 7.75 -0.39 34.62
CA GLY A 79 6.38 -0.36 34.10
C GLY A 79 6.31 0.15 32.65
N VAL A 80 7.08 1.20 32.34
CA VAL A 80 7.18 1.75 30.98
C VAL A 80 7.78 0.74 30.01
N ILE A 81 8.86 0.04 30.41
CA ILE A 81 9.49 -0.98 29.56
C ILE A 81 8.48 -2.10 29.26
N ILE A 82 7.73 -2.57 30.25
CA ILE A 82 6.70 -3.60 30.05
C ILE A 82 5.62 -3.11 29.06
N ALA A 83 5.15 -1.87 29.20
CA ALA A 83 4.15 -1.29 28.29
C ALA A 83 4.67 -1.20 26.84
N VAL A 84 5.92 -0.80 26.65
CA VAL A 84 6.55 -0.73 25.32
C VAL A 84 6.70 -2.14 24.73
N VAL A 85 7.17 -3.11 25.51
CA VAL A 85 7.28 -4.51 25.05
C VAL A 85 5.92 -5.05 24.64
N PHE A 86 4.88 -4.77 25.42
CA PHE A 86 3.51 -5.14 25.09
C PHE A 86 3.04 -4.50 23.77
N LEU A 87 3.27 -3.20 23.58
CA LEU A 87 2.94 -2.51 22.34
C LEU A 87 3.68 -3.13 21.13
N VAL A 88 4.98 -3.38 21.26
CA VAL A 88 5.79 -4.03 20.22
C VAL A 88 5.24 -5.42 19.90
N TYR A 89 4.83 -6.18 20.91
CA TYR A 89 4.22 -7.49 20.73
C TYR A 89 2.93 -7.40 19.90
N VAL A 90 1.99 -6.54 20.31
CA VAL A 90 0.70 -6.35 19.60
C VAL A 90 0.93 -5.94 18.14
N LEU A 91 1.81 -4.96 17.91
CA LEU A 91 2.13 -4.49 16.55
C LEU A 91 2.82 -5.57 15.70
N ALA A 92 3.65 -6.42 16.32
CA ALA A 92 4.34 -7.51 15.63
C ALA A 92 3.42 -8.70 15.30
N THR A 93 2.35 -8.92 16.08
CA THR A 93 1.40 -10.02 15.89
C THR A 93 0.18 -9.63 15.07
N ALA A 94 -0.05 -8.34 14.81
CA ALA A 94 -1.16 -7.86 13.99
C ALA A 94 -1.06 -8.37 12.54
N GLN A 95 -1.79 -9.44 12.24
CA GLN A 95 -1.91 -9.99 10.90
C GLN A 95 -2.68 -9.00 10.01
N PRO A 96 -2.33 -8.87 8.72
CA PRO A 96 -3.10 -8.05 7.81
C PRO A 96 -4.35 -8.77 7.34
N ASP A 97 -5.38 -7.99 7.12
CA ASP A 97 -6.60 -8.48 6.51
C ASP A 97 -6.33 -8.96 5.08
N THR A 98 -7.09 -9.98 4.68
CA THR A 98 -7.13 -10.44 3.29
C THR A 98 -8.23 -9.68 2.57
N ILE A 99 -7.87 -9.03 1.46
CA ILE A 99 -8.82 -8.31 0.62
C ILE A 99 -8.95 -9.00 -0.73
N GLU A 100 -10.14 -8.88 -1.30
CA GLU A 100 -10.44 -9.36 -2.64
C GLU A 100 -10.10 -8.28 -3.66
N HIS A 101 -9.43 -8.70 -4.73
CA HIS A 101 -9.10 -7.90 -5.89
C HIS A 101 -9.81 -8.46 -7.10
N LYS A 102 -10.39 -7.58 -7.91
CA LYS A 102 -11.07 -7.95 -9.15
C LYS A 102 -10.59 -7.06 -10.27
N ILE A 103 -10.30 -7.64 -11.42
CA ILE A 103 -10.14 -6.89 -12.65
C ILE A 103 -11.45 -7.06 -13.42
N THR A 104 -12.06 -5.93 -13.76
CA THR A 104 -13.32 -5.85 -14.49
C THR A 104 -13.09 -5.19 -15.85
N ASN A 105 -14.13 -5.14 -16.67
CA ASN A 105 -14.07 -4.40 -17.94
C ASN A 105 -13.98 -2.88 -17.75
N MET A 106 -14.42 -2.35 -16.60
CA MET A 106 -14.45 -0.90 -16.32
C MET A 106 -13.23 -0.42 -15.55
N GLY A 107 -12.51 -1.32 -14.88
CA GLY A 107 -11.37 -0.96 -14.05
C GLY A 107 -10.95 -2.06 -13.08
N ILE A 108 -10.19 -1.66 -12.06
CA ILE A 108 -9.66 -2.53 -11.01
C ILE A 108 -10.43 -2.27 -9.72
N ILE A 109 -11.00 -3.30 -9.13
CA ILE A 109 -11.64 -3.23 -7.80
C ILE A 109 -10.67 -3.79 -6.77
N SER A 110 -10.41 -3.01 -5.73
CA SER A 110 -9.52 -3.43 -4.64
C SER A 110 -10.06 -2.92 -3.31
N GLY A 111 -10.26 -3.83 -2.34
CA GLY A 111 -10.67 -3.47 -0.98
C GLY A 111 -11.98 -2.69 -0.91
N GLY A 112 -12.94 -3.01 -1.79
CA GLY A 112 -14.27 -2.37 -1.82
C GLY A 112 -14.34 -1.03 -2.57
N ARG A 113 -13.26 -0.59 -3.21
CA ARG A 113 -13.27 0.58 -4.11
C ARG A 113 -13.00 0.15 -5.55
N ALA A 114 -13.76 0.70 -6.49
CA ALA A 114 -13.51 0.59 -7.90
C ALA A 114 -12.60 1.73 -8.35
N PHE A 115 -11.55 1.41 -9.11
CA PHE A 115 -10.67 2.35 -9.77
C PHE A 115 -10.90 2.20 -11.27
N LEU A 116 -11.42 3.24 -11.92
CA LEU A 116 -11.76 3.18 -13.34
C LEU A 116 -10.49 3.20 -14.20
N TRP A 117 -10.52 2.60 -15.40
CA TRP A 117 -9.37 2.69 -16.31
C TRP A 117 -8.97 4.13 -16.66
N GLU A 118 -9.93 5.05 -16.69
CA GLU A 118 -9.71 6.48 -16.94
C GLU A 118 -8.88 7.16 -15.84
N GLU A 119 -8.83 6.58 -14.63
CA GLU A 119 -8.11 7.12 -13.45
C GLU A 119 -6.73 6.47 -13.26
N LEU A 120 -6.41 5.48 -14.10
CA LEU A 120 -5.19 4.69 -14.06
C LEU A 120 -4.31 5.10 -15.25
N ASP A 121 -3.02 5.28 -14.99
CA ASP A 121 -2.07 5.77 -15.99
C ASP A 121 -1.21 4.63 -16.55
N SER A 122 -0.43 4.00 -15.68
CA SER A 122 0.57 3.01 -16.06
C SER A 122 0.75 1.93 -15.00
N PHE A 123 1.33 0.79 -15.36
CA PHE A 123 1.57 -0.29 -14.40
C PHE A 123 2.92 -0.97 -14.61
N TRP A 124 3.44 -1.57 -13.55
CA TRP A 124 4.62 -2.42 -13.58
C TRP A 124 4.51 -3.55 -12.56
N PHE A 125 5.33 -4.58 -12.75
CA PHE A 125 5.50 -5.63 -11.76
C PHE A 125 6.75 -5.37 -10.93
N ASP A 126 6.64 -5.59 -9.62
CA ASP A 126 7.75 -5.48 -8.68
C ASP A 126 7.85 -6.77 -7.84
N LYS A 127 9.04 -7.08 -7.34
CA LYS A 127 9.29 -8.27 -6.52
C LYS A 127 10.00 -7.88 -5.23
N LYS A 128 9.32 -8.09 -4.10
CA LYS A 128 9.86 -7.77 -2.78
C LYS A 128 10.04 -9.03 -1.96
N GLY A 129 11.24 -9.60 -2.01
CA GLY A 129 11.53 -10.91 -1.40
C GLY A 129 11.01 -12.03 -2.29
N ASP A 130 10.08 -12.83 -1.77
CA ASP A 130 9.41 -13.91 -2.54
C ASP A 130 8.04 -13.46 -3.09
N ASP A 131 7.47 -12.39 -2.53
CA ASP A 131 6.18 -11.85 -2.93
C ASP A 131 6.29 -11.01 -4.21
N ARG A 132 5.33 -11.21 -5.11
CA ARG A 132 5.18 -10.47 -6.37
C ARG A 132 4.10 -9.40 -6.20
N LEU A 133 4.35 -8.23 -6.77
CA LEU A 133 3.52 -7.04 -6.64
C LEU A 133 3.14 -6.52 -8.03
N LEU A 134 1.88 -6.15 -8.18
CA LEU A 134 1.38 -5.34 -9.29
C LEU A 134 1.24 -3.93 -8.74
N VAL A 135 1.99 -3.00 -9.32
CA VAL A 135 1.88 -1.59 -8.96
C VAL A 135 1.27 -0.87 -10.13
N VAL A 136 0.16 -0.18 -9.87
CA VAL A 136 -0.56 0.64 -10.85
C VAL A 136 -0.50 2.09 -10.40
N GLN A 137 -0.01 2.97 -11.25
CA GLN A 137 -0.01 4.40 -11.06
C GLN A 137 -1.40 4.95 -11.38
N THR A 138 -1.89 5.80 -10.50
CA THR A 138 -3.21 6.44 -10.59
C THR A 138 -3.00 7.94 -10.74
N ASP A 139 -3.85 8.60 -11.52
CA ASP A 139 -3.85 10.07 -11.62
C ASP A 139 -4.69 10.75 -10.51
N LEU A 140 -5.15 9.95 -9.55
CA LEU A 140 -5.91 10.41 -8.39
C LEU A 140 -5.00 11.12 -7.37
N HIS A 141 -5.53 12.14 -6.68
CA HIS A 141 -4.85 12.78 -5.55
C HIS A 141 -4.47 11.78 -4.44
N PHE A 142 -5.32 10.78 -4.20
CA PHE A 142 -5.07 9.72 -3.24
C PHE A 142 -5.95 8.48 -3.51
N PRO A 143 -5.40 7.25 -3.50
CA PRO A 143 -3.97 6.93 -3.50
C PRO A 143 -3.31 7.34 -4.83
N THR A 144 -2.00 7.63 -4.84
CA THR A 144 -1.23 7.93 -6.07
C THR A 144 -0.65 6.68 -6.74
N ARG A 145 -0.59 5.57 -5.99
CA ARG A 145 -0.21 4.24 -6.48
C ARG A 145 -1.05 3.18 -5.80
N LEU A 146 -1.61 2.30 -6.60
CA LEU A 146 -2.32 1.10 -6.15
C LEU A 146 -1.33 -0.07 -6.18
N ILE A 147 -1.03 -0.63 -5.00
CA ILE A 147 -0.14 -1.79 -4.86
C ILE A 147 -0.98 -3.01 -4.53
N ILE A 148 -0.89 -4.05 -5.35
CA ILE A 148 -1.68 -5.28 -5.21
C ILE A 148 -0.72 -6.46 -5.13
N LEU A 149 -0.92 -7.36 -4.18
CA LEU A 149 -0.12 -8.57 -4.05
C LEU A 149 -0.65 -9.66 -4.98
N LEU A 150 0.26 -10.29 -5.74
CA LEU A 150 -0.04 -11.46 -6.57
C LEU A 150 0.28 -12.70 -5.74
N SER A 151 -0.72 -13.19 -5.01
CA SER A 151 -0.60 -14.42 -4.22
C SER A 151 -0.79 -15.67 -5.08
N THR A 152 -1.85 -15.72 -5.88
CA THR A 152 -2.31 -16.94 -6.59
C THR A 152 -2.40 -16.78 -8.10
N VAL A 153 -2.35 -15.55 -8.62
CA VAL A 153 -2.56 -15.26 -10.04
C VAL A 153 -1.22 -15.08 -10.74
N SER A 154 -1.10 -15.61 -11.95
CA SER A 154 0.11 -15.49 -12.75
C SER A 154 0.26 -14.07 -13.33
N GLU A 155 1.48 -13.53 -13.29
CA GLU A 155 1.82 -12.22 -13.87
C GLU A 155 1.46 -12.15 -15.36
N ARG A 156 1.68 -13.24 -16.12
CA ARG A 156 1.39 -13.28 -17.56
C ARG A 156 -0.09 -13.07 -17.85
N THR A 157 -0.96 -13.75 -17.11
CA THR A 157 -2.41 -13.58 -17.27
C THR A 157 -2.84 -12.15 -16.95
N LEU A 158 -2.24 -11.53 -15.93
CA LEU A 158 -2.54 -10.15 -15.57
C LEU A 158 -2.01 -9.16 -16.61
N LEU A 159 -0.81 -9.40 -17.13
CA LEU A 159 -0.20 -8.61 -18.19
C LEU A 159 -1.10 -8.58 -19.43
N ASP A 160 -1.54 -9.74 -19.93
CA ASP A 160 -2.39 -9.83 -21.13
C ASP A 160 -3.74 -9.10 -20.99
N VAL A 161 -4.28 -8.98 -19.78
CA VAL A 161 -5.55 -8.28 -19.52
C VAL A 161 -5.35 -6.78 -19.31
N ILE A 162 -4.33 -6.39 -18.54
CA ILE A 162 -4.10 -5.00 -18.15
C ILE A 162 -3.44 -4.21 -19.30
N GLU A 163 -2.54 -4.81 -20.07
CA GLU A 163 -1.84 -4.14 -21.19
C GLU A 163 -2.80 -3.66 -22.29
N LYS A 164 -3.98 -4.28 -22.40
CA LYS A 164 -5.05 -3.83 -23.32
C LYS A 164 -5.63 -2.47 -22.94
N HIS A 165 -5.49 -2.06 -21.68
CA HIS A 165 -6.09 -0.86 -21.11
C HIS A 165 -5.05 0.16 -20.65
N LEU A 166 -3.88 -0.29 -20.17
CA LEU A 166 -2.83 0.54 -19.58
C LEU A 166 -1.46 0.27 -20.18
N HIS A 167 -0.58 1.26 -20.11
CA HIS A 167 0.80 1.11 -20.56
C HIS A 167 1.66 0.34 -19.54
N TYR A 168 2.36 -0.68 -20.02
CA TYR A 168 3.31 -1.45 -19.21
C TYR A 168 4.68 -0.76 -19.14
N HIS A 169 5.22 -0.63 -17.93
CA HIS A 169 6.59 -0.19 -17.68
C HIS A 169 7.46 -1.33 -17.13
N PRO A 170 8.69 -1.51 -17.64
CA PRO A 170 9.60 -2.57 -17.18
C PRO A 170 10.24 -2.28 -15.80
N ALA A 171 10.15 -1.05 -15.30
CA ALA A 171 10.70 -0.63 -14.01
C ALA A 171 9.84 0.48 -13.41
N PRO A 172 9.82 0.65 -12.07
CA PRO A 172 9.16 1.79 -11.46
C PRO A 172 9.68 3.09 -12.06
N VAL A 173 8.77 4.01 -12.38
CA VAL A 173 9.14 5.34 -12.84
C VAL A 173 9.86 6.04 -11.68
N HIS A 174 11.19 5.95 -11.68
CA HIS A 174 12.02 6.58 -10.66
C HIS A 174 11.78 8.09 -10.73
N THR A 175 11.20 8.63 -9.67
CA THR A 175 11.10 10.07 -9.50
C THR A 175 12.51 10.65 -9.37
N LEU A 176 12.71 11.91 -9.73
CA LEU A 176 14.02 12.56 -9.57
C LEU A 176 14.55 12.43 -8.14
N PHE A 177 13.66 12.41 -7.14
CA PHE A 177 13.98 12.16 -5.73
C PHE A 177 14.61 10.78 -5.49
N ASP A 178 14.17 9.72 -6.20
CA ASP A 178 14.75 8.38 -6.08
C ASP A 178 16.21 8.33 -6.54
N LYS A 179 16.58 9.12 -7.56
CA LYS A 179 18.00 9.26 -7.98
C LYS A 179 18.85 9.89 -6.89
N TRP A 180 18.32 10.87 -6.18
CA TRP A 180 19.00 11.50 -5.04
C TRP A 180 19.13 10.52 -3.87
N ALA A 181 18.05 9.82 -3.52
CA ALA A 181 18.06 8.81 -2.45
C ALA A 181 19.03 7.66 -2.74
N HIS A 182 19.06 7.14 -3.97
CA HIS A 182 19.98 6.09 -4.37
C HIS A 182 21.45 6.56 -4.34
N THR A 183 21.70 7.82 -4.70
CA THR A 183 23.04 8.42 -4.61
C THR A 183 23.50 8.59 -3.17
N LEU A 184 22.59 8.98 -2.27
CA LEU A 184 22.86 9.05 -0.83
C LEU A 184 23.10 7.67 -0.22
N GLN A 185 22.27 6.67 -0.54
CA GLN A 185 22.44 5.30 -0.06
C GLN A 185 23.78 4.71 -0.49
N LYS A 186 24.20 4.93 -1.75
CA LYS A 186 25.51 4.49 -2.24
C LYS A 186 26.68 5.13 -1.49
N ARG A 187 26.53 6.35 -0.95
CA ARG A 187 27.57 7.04 -0.18
C ARG A 187 27.55 6.72 1.32
N ILE A 188 26.43 6.19 1.84
CA ILE A 188 26.22 5.96 3.28
C ILE A 188 26.22 4.45 3.63
N ASN A 189 26.43 3.55 2.65
CA ASN A 189 26.79 2.18 2.95
C ASN A 189 28.15 2.16 3.67
N PHE A 190 28.10 2.20 5.01
CA PHE A 190 29.15 1.69 5.87
C PHE A 190 29.21 0.18 5.64
N ASP A 191 30.31 -0.28 5.03
CA ASP A 191 30.83 -1.62 5.31
C ASP A 191 31.27 -1.70 6.78
#